data_AF-A0A1B8HRZ5-F1
#
_entry.id   AF-A0A1B8HRZ5-F1
#
_cell.length_a   1.000
_cell.length_b   1.000
_cell.length_c   1.000
_cell.angle_alpha   90.00
_cell.angle_beta   90.00
_cell.angle_gamma   90.00
#
_symmetry.space_group_name_H-M   'P 1'
#
loop_
_entity.id
_entity.type
_entity.pdbx_description
1 polymer ?
#
loop_
_entity_poly.entity_id
_entity_poly.type
_entity_poly.pdbx_seq_one_letter_code
_entity_poly.pdbx_strand_id
1 'polypeptide(L)'
;MAGINIWQLLIIAVIVVLLFGTNKLRSLGSDLGASIKGFKKAIGDEDQNKAESTTASKDADFEQKNIAEKKTDSSEPSENKNKEQV
;
A
#
# COMPACT_ATOMS: atom_id res chain seq x y z
N MET A 1 20.20 16.99 37.05
CA MET A 1 20.07 16.42 35.70
C MET A 1 18.59 16.41 35.36
N ALA A 2 18.17 17.18 34.36
CA ALA A 2 16.76 17.22 33.96
C ALA A 2 16.36 15.86 33.38
N GLY A 3 15.53 15.12 34.11
CA GLY A 3 14.96 13.86 33.63
C GLY A 3 13.95 14.13 32.51
N ILE A 4 14.01 13.31 31.46
CA ILE A 4 12.99 13.31 30.42
C ILE A 4 11.72 12.73 31.05
N ASN A 5 10.70 13.56 31.28
CA ASN A 5 9.41 13.06 31.75
C ASN A 5 8.52 12.65 30.56
N ILE A 6 7.66 11.66 30.81
CA ILE A 6 6.80 11.04 29.79
C ILE A 6 5.88 12.07 29.10
N TRP A 7 5.48 13.12 29.83
CA TRP A 7 4.63 14.19 29.35
C TRP A 7 5.31 15.07 28.29
N GLN A 8 6.63 15.31 28.42
CA GLN A 8 7.39 16.02 27.38
C GLN A 8 7.53 15.17 26.12
N LEU A 9 7.71 13.85 26.25
CA LEU A 9 7.76 12.97 25.08
C LEU A 9 6.45 12.96 24.30
N LEU A 10 5.30 12.97 24.99
CA LEU A 10 3.99 13.07 24.32
C LEU A 10 3.84 14.39 23.55
N ILE A 11 4.24 15.53 24.12
CA ILE A 11 4.15 16.81 23.43
C ILE A 11 5.01 16.82 22.16
N ILE A 12 6.23 16.26 22.23
CA ILE A 12 7.13 16.15 21.09
C ILE A 12 6.55 15.20 20.03
N ALA A 13 5.99 14.07 20.45
CA ALA A 13 5.36 13.12 19.54
C ALA A 13 4.22 13.74 18.74
N VAL A 14 3.37 14.57 19.38
CA VAL A 14 2.30 15.30 18.69
C VAL A 14 2.85 16.26 17.63
N ILE A 15 3.91 17.01 17.97
CA ILE A 15 4.56 17.93 17.01
C ILE A 15 5.11 17.16 15.81
N VAL A 16 5.81 16.04 16.04
CA VAL A 16 6.34 15.19 14.96
C VAL A 16 5.21 14.66 14.08
N VAL A 17 4.10 14.22 14.67
CA VAL A 17 2.92 13.75 13.91
C VAL A 17 2.32 14.84 13.04
N LEU A 18 2.25 16.08 13.54
CA LEU A 18 1.74 17.21 12.77
C LEU A 18 2.68 17.62 11.62
N LEU A 19 4.00 17.57 11.84
CA LEU A 19 4.99 17.93 10.82
C LEU A 19 5.09 16.90 9.69
N PHE A 20 5.14 15.62 10.04
CA PHE A 20 5.31 14.53 9.07
C PHE A 20 3.97 14.02 8.52
N GLY A 21 2.86 14.28 9.24
CA GLY A 21 1.55 13.71 8.96
C GLY A 21 1.44 12.24 9.35
N THR A 22 0.24 11.78 9.66
CA THR A 22 -0.03 10.38 10.05
C THR A 22 0.22 9.38 8.91
N ASN A 23 0.10 9.80 7.65
CA ASN A 23 0.27 8.93 6.49
C ASN A 23 1.71 8.43 6.33
N LYS A 24 2.72 9.32 6.43
CA LYS A 24 4.14 8.94 6.33
C LYS A 24 4.59 8.17 7.56
N LEU A 25 4.13 8.57 8.74
CA LEU A 25 4.43 7.86 9.98
C LEU A 25 3.81 6.46 10.03
N ARG A 26 2.63 6.27 9.43
CA ARG A 26 1.98 4.95 9.34
C ARG A 26 2.73 4.02 8.39
N SER A 27 3.13 4.48 7.20
CA SER A 27 3.88 3.62 6.27
C SER A 27 5.23 3.20 6.88
N LEU A 28 6.02 4.16 7.35
CA LEU A 28 7.32 3.90 7.96
C LEU A 28 7.19 3.11 9.28
N GLY A 29 6.18 3.42 10.09
CA GLY A 29 5.90 2.72 11.33
C GLY A 29 5.40 1.29 11.13
N SER A 30 4.73 0.99 10.01
CA SER A 30 4.33 -0.37 9.66
C SER A 30 5.55 -1.24 9.34
N ASP A 31 6.47 -0.72 8.52
CA ASP A 31 7.67 -1.46 8.10
C ASP A 31 8.64 -1.67 9.29
N LEU A 32 8.88 -0.61 10.05
CA LEU A 32 9.70 -0.68 11.26
C LEU A 32 9.03 -1.51 12.35
N GLY A 33 7.71 -1.40 12.49
CA GLY A 33 6.91 -2.14 13.47
C GLY A 33 6.87 -3.63 13.18
N ALA A 34 6.78 -4.04 11.90
CA ALA A 34 6.86 -5.45 11.51
C ALA A 34 8.23 -6.05 11.85
N SER A 35 9.31 -5.29 11.60
CA SER A 35 10.68 -5.68 11.93
C SER A 35 10.89 -5.83 13.44
N ILE A 36 10.39 -4.88 14.23
CA ILE A 36 10.44 -4.94 15.70
C ILE A 36 9.56 -6.06 16.26
N LYS A 37 8.40 -6.36 15.63
CA LYS A 37 7.49 -7.43 16.05
C LYS A 37 8.17 -8.80 15.91
N GLY A 38 8.90 -9.02 14.81
CA GLY A 38 9.72 -10.22 14.62
C GLY A 38 10.84 -10.34 15.65
N PHE A 39 11.53 -9.22 15.95
CA PHE A 39 12.58 -9.17 16.97
C PHE A 39 12.06 -9.47 18.39
N LYS A 40 10.94 -8.85 18.80
CA LYS A 40 10.28 -9.14 20.08
C LYS A 40 9.82 -10.58 20.16
N LYS A 41 9.33 -11.14 19.06
CA LYS A 41 8.94 -12.55 19.01
C LYS A 41 10.17 -13.43 19.22
N ALA A 42 11.26 -13.23 18.49
CA ALA A 42 12.48 -14.02 18.63
C ALA A 42 13.14 -13.92 20.02
N ILE A 43 13.01 -12.79 20.71
CA ILE A 43 13.53 -12.60 22.07
C ILE A 43 12.59 -13.15 23.16
N GLY A 44 11.31 -13.28 22.87
CA GLY A 44 10.29 -13.70 23.83
C GLY A 44 9.67 -15.08 23.57
N ASP A 45 10.19 -15.85 22.60
CA ASP A 45 9.64 -17.15 22.18
C ASP A 45 10.05 -18.32 23.09
N GLU A 46 10.08 -18.10 24.40
CA GLU A 46 10.08 -19.21 25.38
C GLU A 46 8.71 -19.44 26.04
N ASP A 47 7.72 -18.53 25.92
CA ASP A 47 6.54 -18.63 26.81
C ASP A 47 5.12 -18.38 26.23
N GLN A 48 4.90 -18.03 24.96
CA GLN A 48 3.52 -17.79 24.50
C GLN A 48 3.27 -18.22 23.04
N ASN A 49 2.87 -19.48 22.90
CA ASN A 49 2.31 -20.05 21.68
C ASN A 49 0.99 -19.34 21.30
N LYS A 50 0.88 -18.98 20.01
CA LYS A 50 -0.38 -18.72 19.26
C LYS A 50 -1.21 -17.50 19.67
N ALA A 51 -0.91 -16.36 19.04
CA ALA A 51 -1.98 -15.42 18.66
C ALA A 51 -1.63 -14.66 17.36
N GLU A 52 -2.51 -14.83 16.38
CA GLU A 52 -2.82 -13.86 15.34
C GLU A 52 -1.88 -13.77 14.12
N SER A 53 -1.95 -14.83 13.31
CA SER A 53 -1.77 -14.77 11.87
C SER A 53 -3.13 -14.47 11.20
N THR A 54 -3.67 -13.27 11.38
CA THR A 54 -4.83 -12.85 10.59
C THR A 54 -4.70 -11.38 10.20
N THR A 55 -4.84 -11.16 8.89
CA THR A 55 -5.03 -9.88 8.19
C THR A 55 -3.76 -9.18 7.71
N ALA A 56 -3.30 -9.59 6.52
CA ALA A 56 -3.06 -8.73 5.35
C ALA A 56 -1.97 -9.26 4.41
N SER A 57 -1.91 -10.58 4.16
CA SER A 57 -1.40 -11.07 2.88
C SER A 57 -2.43 -10.74 1.80
N LYS A 58 -2.37 -9.51 1.29
CA LYS A 58 -2.80 -9.22 -0.08
C LYS A 58 -1.57 -9.47 -0.96
N ASP A 59 -1.10 -10.72 -0.93
CA ASP A 59 0.01 -11.15 -1.76
C ASP A 59 -0.52 -11.28 -3.19
N ALA A 60 -0.12 -10.31 -4.01
CA ALA A 60 -0.12 -10.36 -5.47
C ALA A 60 -1.47 -10.57 -6.18
N ASP A 61 -2.29 -9.50 -6.27
CA ASP A 61 -3.28 -9.37 -7.34
C ASP A 61 -2.60 -8.74 -8.58
N PHE A 62 -2.04 -9.58 -9.45
CA PHE A 62 -1.59 -9.16 -10.77
C PHE A 62 -2.79 -9.10 -11.71
N GLU A 63 -3.41 -7.93 -11.83
CA GLU A 63 -4.38 -7.64 -12.91
C GLU A 63 -3.64 -7.67 -14.25
N GLN A 64 -3.61 -8.85 -14.90
CA GLN A 64 -3.24 -8.98 -16.29
C GLN A 64 -4.41 -8.53 -17.17
N LYS A 65 -4.60 -7.22 -17.31
CA LYS A 65 -5.60 -6.65 -18.23
C LYS A 65 -4.95 -5.95 -19.43
N ASN A 66 -4.76 -6.76 -20.47
CA ASN A 66 -4.74 -6.43 -21.90
C ASN A 66 -3.81 -5.29 -22.39
N ILE A 67 -2.60 -5.68 -22.78
CA ILE A 67 -1.82 -5.02 -23.84
C ILE A 67 -2.20 -5.72 -25.16
N ALA A 68 -3.31 -5.32 -25.78
CA ALA A 68 -3.61 -5.55 -27.20
C ALA A 68 -4.92 -4.87 -27.58
N GLU A 69 -4.87 -3.57 -27.91
CA GLU A 69 -5.55 -2.98 -29.07
C GLU A 69 -5.45 -1.45 -29.02
N LYS A 70 -4.30 -0.95 -29.47
CA LYS A 70 -4.20 0.37 -30.10
C LYS A 70 -3.61 0.19 -31.50
N LYS A 71 -4.47 -0.08 -32.47
CA LYS A 71 -4.36 0.34 -33.88
C LYS A 71 -5.72 0.99 -34.19
N THR A 72 -5.91 2.30 -34.24
CA THR A 72 -5.50 3.24 -35.31
C THR A 72 -5.33 2.58 -36.68
N ASP A 73 -6.43 2.52 -37.43
CA ASP A 73 -6.57 3.01 -38.82
C ASP A 73 -8.08 3.14 -39.11
N SER A 74 -8.65 4.35 -39.04
CA SER A 74 -9.03 5.15 -40.22
C SER A 74 -10.12 4.50 -41.10
N SER A 75 -11.40 4.88 -40.91
CA SER A 75 -12.37 5.15 -41.99
C SER A 75 -13.81 5.31 -41.48
N GLU A 76 -14.25 6.55 -41.27
CA GLU A 76 -15.53 7.05 -41.78
C GLU A 76 -15.19 8.29 -42.64
N PRO A 77 -15.95 8.74 -43.65
CA PRO A 77 -17.14 8.21 -44.33
C PRO A 77 -17.01 8.24 -45.88
N SER A 78 -17.77 7.45 -46.65
CA SER A 78 -18.05 7.75 -48.08
C SER A 78 -19.25 6.96 -48.63
N GLU A 79 -20.32 7.71 -48.83
CA GLU A 79 -21.43 7.54 -49.76
C GLU A 79 -21.01 7.10 -51.17
N ASN A 80 -21.52 5.97 -51.71
CA ASN A 80 -21.93 5.87 -53.12
C ASN A 80 -22.78 4.62 -53.46
N LYS A 81 -23.75 4.82 -54.35
CA LYS A 81 -24.74 3.89 -54.91
C LYS A 81 -24.13 2.84 -55.86
N ASN A 82 -24.53 1.57 -55.76
CA ASN A 82 -24.81 0.69 -56.92
C ASN A 82 -25.40 -0.66 -56.47
N LYS A 83 -26.72 -0.85 -56.52
CA LYS A 83 -27.44 -1.67 -57.51
C LYS A 83 -26.81 -3.04 -57.85
N GLU A 84 -27.47 -4.07 -57.32
CA GLU A 84 -27.82 -5.31 -58.03
C GLU A 84 -28.19 -5.05 -59.50
N GLN A 85 -27.46 -5.69 -60.41
CA GLN A 85 -27.96 -6.61 -61.45
C GLN A 85 -26.95 -6.66 -62.60
N VAL A 86 -26.22 -7.77 -62.68
CA VAL A 86 -26.11 -8.63 -63.87
C VAL A 86 -25.72 -10.04 -63.42
#